data_AF-A0A2H0SH55-F1
#
_entry.id   AF-A0A2H0SH55-F1
#
_cell.length_a   1.000
_cell.length_b   1.000
_cell.length_c   1.000
_cell.angle_alpha   90.00
_cell.angle_beta   90.00
_cell.angle_gamma   90.00
#
_symmetry.space_group_name_H-M   'P 1'
#
loop_
_entity.id
_entity.type
_entity.pdbx_description
1 polymer ?
#
loop_
_entity_poly.entity_id
_entity_poly.type
_entity_poly.pdbx_seq_one_letter_code
_entity_poly.pdbx_strand_id
1 'polypeptide(L)'
;SNYGVNIDPSTYDISGNAYIGEASPADAGSVGWLSFDDIDLTGCPVAGTCSSWVDTTVDPYELRGWGKVISMFEEDPLDVNGWVSLNCKDAGAGACGDSDYKVTMSPSSGKFSGWAWGDEVIGWIDFAPASAGANSVAYNSSGSTGTIETDCN
;
A
#
# COMPACT_ATOMS: atom_id res chain seq x y z
N SER A 1 4.80 -21.28 -0.17
CA SER A 1 4.08 -20.02 -0.02
C SER A 1 4.96 -18.93 -0.60
N ASN A 2 4.54 -18.32 -1.71
CA ASN A 2 5.26 -17.21 -2.32
C ASN A 2 4.84 -15.93 -1.60
N TYR A 3 5.68 -15.48 -0.67
CA TYR A 3 5.60 -14.14 -0.09
C TYR A 3 6.36 -13.18 -1.01
N GLY A 4 5.82 -11.99 -1.25
CA GLY A 4 6.46 -10.96 -2.06
C GLY A 4 5.55 -10.33 -3.09
N VAL A 5 5.88 -9.07 -3.39
CA VAL A 5 5.28 -8.28 -4.47
C VAL A 5 6.11 -8.49 -5.73
N ASN A 6 5.44 -8.81 -6.84
CA ASN A 6 6.06 -9.01 -8.14
C ASN A 6 5.61 -7.91 -9.09
N ILE A 7 6.54 -7.43 -9.91
CA ILE A 7 6.26 -6.51 -11.02
C ILE A 7 6.54 -7.28 -12.31
N ASP A 8 5.52 -7.44 -13.16
CA ASP A 8 5.73 -8.00 -14.49
C ASP A 8 6.56 -7.01 -15.33
N PRO A 9 7.75 -7.39 -15.83
CA PRO A 9 8.61 -6.45 -16.56
C PRO A 9 8.10 -6.07 -17.95
N SER A 10 7.07 -6.74 -18.45
CA SER A 10 6.48 -6.51 -19.78
C SER A 10 5.21 -5.67 -19.72
N THR A 11 4.42 -5.80 -18.65
CA THR A 11 3.16 -5.06 -18.48
C THR A 11 3.23 -4.00 -17.38
N TYR A 12 4.20 -4.12 -16.47
CA TYR A 12 4.33 -3.34 -15.24
C TYR A 12 3.19 -3.56 -14.23
N ASP A 13 2.41 -4.62 -14.41
CA ASP A 13 1.39 -5.02 -13.44
C ASP A 13 2.04 -5.53 -12.15
N ILE A 14 1.41 -5.19 -11.03
CA ILE A 14 1.84 -5.59 -9.69
C ILE A 14 0.95 -6.75 -9.23
N SER A 15 1.56 -7.76 -8.61
CA SER A 15 0.85 -8.93 -8.07
C SER A 15 1.52 -9.47 -6.81
N GLY A 16 0.84 -10.37 -6.11
CA GLY A 16 1.30 -10.99 -4.88
C GLY A 16 0.87 -10.23 -3.62
N ASN A 17 1.51 -10.57 -2.51
CA ASN A 17 1.09 -10.11 -1.19
C ASN A 17 2.25 -9.46 -0.43
N ALA A 18 1.96 -8.30 0.17
CA ALA A 18 2.82 -7.61 1.13
C ALA A 18 2.22 -7.73 2.54
N TYR A 19 3.08 -7.95 3.53
CA TYR A 19 2.65 -7.87 4.91
C TYR A 19 2.63 -6.42 5.36
N ILE A 20 1.52 -5.97 5.94
CA ILE A 20 1.41 -4.68 6.62
C ILE A 20 1.40 -4.99 8.12
N GLY A 21 2.38 -4.45 8.84
CA GLY A 21 2.40 -4.50 10.29
C GLY A 21 2.89 -3.18 10.86
N GLU A 22 2.54 -2.95 12.13
CA GLU A 22 3.18 -1.92 12.95
C GLU A 22 4.59 -2.38 13.34
N ALA A 23 5.53 -1.43 13.36
CA ALA A 23 6.92 -1.73 13.66
C ALA A 23 7.23 -1.86 15.17
N SER A 24 6.25 -1.74 16.07
CA SER A 24 6.45 -1.94 17.52
C SER A 24 5.38 -2.86 18.12
N PRO A 25 5.76 -3.83 18.98
CA PRO A 25 4.81 -4.68 19.71
C PRO A 25 4.02 -3.96 20.81
N ALA A 26 4.28 -2.68 21.07
CA ALA A 26 3.64 -1.92 22.15
C ALA A 26 2.27 -1.31 21.78
N ASP A 27 1.96 -1.17 20.49
CA ASP A 27 0.73 -0.55 19.97
C ASP A 27 0.07 -1.50 18.98
N ALA A 28 -0.45 -2.63 19.48
CA ALA A 28 -1.03 -3.71 18.70
C ALA A 28 -2.33 -3.31 17.95
N GLY A 29 -2.19 -2.49 16.90
CA GLY A 29 -3.23 -2.16 15.93
C GLY A 29 -2.89 -2.70 14.54
N SER A 30 -3.87 -3.35 13.91
CA SER A 30 -3.94 -3.80 12.51
C SER A 30 -2.70 -4.48 11.91
N VAL A 31 -2.56 -5.77 12.22
CA VAL A 31 -1.65 -6.72 11.56
C VAL A 31 -2.37 -7.39 10.38
N GLY A 32 -1.79 -7.39 9.17
CA GLY A 32 -2.48 -7.91 8.00
C GLY A 32 -1.68 -8.15 6.70
N TRP A 33 -2.37 -8.70 5.70
CA TRP A 33 -1.85 -8.91 4.35
C TRP A 33 -2.54 -7.95 3.38
N LEU A 34 -1.73 -7.21 2.62
CA LEU A 34 -2.13 -6.43 1.46
C LEU A 34 -1.91 -7.27 0.20
N SER A 35 -3.00 -7.55 -0.50
CA SER A 35 -2.98 -8.21 -1.80
C SER A 35 -3.01 -7.19 -2.94
N PHE A 36 -2.26 -7.53 -3.99
CA PHE A 36 -2.24 -6.88 -5.28
C PHE A 36 -2.77 -7.80 -6.39
N ASP A 37 -3.20 -9.01 -6.05
CA ASP A 37 -3.70 -9.97 -7.05
C ASP A 37 -5.03 -9.49 -7.62
N ASP A 38 -5.16 -9.48 -8.96
CA ASP A 38 -6.36 -9.00 -9.68
C ASP A 38 -7.67 -9.58 -9.15
N ILE A 39 -7.64 -10.84 -8.70
CA ILE A 39 -8.82 -11.52 -8.14
C ILE A 39 -9.33 -10.83 -6.88
N ASP A 40 -8.43 -10.32 -6.04
CA ASP A 40 -8.77 -9.63 -4.80
C ASP A 40 -9.20 -8.19 -5.08
N LEU A 41 -8.71 -7.60 -6.16
CA LEU A 41 -9.01 -6.21 -6.53
C LEU A 41 -10.41 -6.01 -7.13
N THR A 42 -11.16 -7.08 -7.38
CA THR A 42 -12.54 -6.99 -7.86
C THR A 42 -13.41 -6.15 -6.91
N GLY A 43 -14.04 -5.11 -7.45
CA GLY A 43 -14.96 -4.24 -6.70
C GLY A 43 -14.31 -3.04 -6.00
N CYS A 44 -13.16 -2.57 -6.50
CA CYS A 44 -12.48 -1.38 -5.97
C CYS A 44 -13.40 -0.12 -5.91
N PRO A 45 -13.15 0.83 -4.99
CA PRO A 45 -14.08 1.93 -4.68
C PRO A 45 -14.37 2.87 -5.84
N VAL A 46 -13.38 3.13 -6.68
CA VAL A 46 -13.54 3.98 -7.86
C VAL A 46 -13.62 3.07 -9.08
N ALA A 47 -14.80 3.04 -9.70
CA ALA A 47 -15.07 2.24 -10.89
C ALA A 47 -14.06 2.57 -12.01
N GLY A 48 -13.36 1.55 -12.49
CA GLY A 48 -12.25 1.70 -13.44
C GLY A 48 -11.28 0.53 -13.35
N THR A 49 -9.98 0.80 -13.51
CA THR A 49 -8.91 -0.19 -13.40
C THR A 49 -8.71 -0.61 -11.94
N CYS A 50 -9.51 -1.57 -11.51
CA CYS A 50 -9.31 -2.34 -10.29
C CYS A 50 -8.11 -3.29 -10.44
N SER A 51 -6.96 -2.71 -10.67
CA SER A 51 -5.67 -3.35 -10.87
C SER A 51 -4.61 -2.53 -10.15
N SER A 52 -3.40 -3.04 -10.08
CA SER A 52 -2.24 -2.29 -9.58
C SER A 52 -1.10 -2.38 -10.58
N TRP A 53 -0.44 -1.27 -10.86
CA TRP A 53 0.64 -1.21 -11.85
C TRP A 53 1.62 -0.07 -11.56
N VAL A 54 2.78 -0.11 -12.21
CA VAL A 54 3.76 0.96 -12.20
C VAL A 54 3.61 1.84 -13.44
N ASP A 55 3.35 3.13 -13.24
CA ASP A 55 3.43 4.16 -14.27
C ASP A 55 4.90 4.58 -14.47
N THR A 56 5.51 4.03 -15.51
CA THR A 56 6.90 4.30 -15.88
C THR A 56 7.06 5.55 -16.77
N THR A 57 5.99 6.33 -16.97
CA THR A 57 6.03 7.52 -17.85
C THR A 57 6.47 8.79 -17.12
N VAL A 58 6.61 8.72 -15.79
CA VAL A 58 7.01 9.80 -14.88
C VAL A 58 8.30 9.42 -14.14
N ASP A 59 9.07 10.37 -13.62
CA ASP A 59 10.30 10.10 -12.83
C ASP A 59 10.25 10.89 -11.50
N PRO A 60 10.24 10.21 -10.32
CA PRO A 60 10.27 8.76 -10.14
C PRO A 60 9.02 8.06 -10.69
N TYR A 61 9.11 6.76 -10.97
CA TYR A 61 7.95 5.96 -11.40
C TYR A 61 6.87 6.03 -10.31
N GLU A 62 5.59 6.11 -10.68
CA GLU A 62 4.48 6.17 -9.73
C GLU A 62 3.76 4.82 -9.68
N LEU A 63 3.45 4.31 -8.49
CA LEU A 63 2.52 3.19 -8.35
C LEU A 63 1.10 3.72 -8.49
N ARG A 64 0.26 2.96 -9.18
CA ARG A 64 -1.12 3.34 -9.52
C ARG A 64 -2.09 2.20 -9.22
N GLY A 65 -3.34 2.60 -9.03
CA GLY A 65 -4.45 1.69 -8.77
C GLY A 65 -4.59 1.33 -7.29
N TRP A 66 -4.95 0.07 -7.03
CA TRP A 66 -5.47 -0.36 -5.74
C TRP A 66 -4.74 -1.58 -5.18
N GLY A 67 -4.62 -1.65 -3.85
CA GLY A 67 -4.38 -2.87 -3.09
C GLY A 67 -5.58 -3.18 -2.20
N LYS A 68 -5.71 -4.44 -1.76
CA LYS A 68 -6.76 -4.86 -0.83
C LYS A 68 -6.19 -5.57 0.38
N VAL A 69 -6.55 -5.12 1.57
CA VAL A 69 -6.25 -5.83 2.80
C VAL A 69 -7.17 -7.04 2.90
N ILE A 70 -6.57 -8.23 2.83
CA ILE A 70 -7.28 -9.53 2.78
C ILE A 70 -7.26 -10.26 4.13
N SER A 71 -6.54 -9.73 5.11
CA SER A 71 -6.62 -10.19 6.50
C SER A 71 -6.23 -9.04 7.42
N MET A 72 -7.05 -8.75 8.43
CA MET A 72 -6.70 -7.88 9.54
C MET A 72 -7.19 -8.52 10.84
N PHE A 73 -6.37 -8.50 11.88
CA PHE A 73 -6.74 -9.02 13.21
C PHE A 73 -7.54 -7.96 13.98
N GLU A 74 -8.81 -8.28 14.20
CA GLU A 74 -9.76 -7.79 15.22
C GLU A 74 -11.03 -7.07 14.71
N GLU A 75 -12.12 -7.85 14.75
CA GLU A 75 -13.40 -7.51 15.40
C GLU A 75 -14.33 -6.43 14.80
N ASP A 76 -14.30 -6.18 13.49
CA ASP A 76 -15.53 -5.68 12.84
C ASP A 76 -15.88 -6.41 11.52
N PRO A 77 -16.85 -7.35 11.55
CA PRO A 77 -17.29 -8.08 10.37
C PRO A 77 -18.17 -7.25 9.40
N LEU A 78 -18.36 -5.94 9.61
CA LEU A 78 -19.33 -5.16 8.83
C LEU A 78 -18.80 -4.04 7.92
N ASP A 79 -17.55 -3.56 7.99
CA ASP A 79 -17.15 -2.46 7.08
C ASP A 79 -15.65 -2.22 6.85
N VAL A 80 -14.80 -3.26 6.92
CA VAL A 80 -13.41 -3.10 6.49
C VAL A 80 -13.33 -3.31 4.98
N ASN A 81 -13.72 -2.30 4.20
CA ASN A 81 -13.62 -2.41 2.73
C ASN A 81 -12.16 -2.64 2.26
N GLY A 82 -11.19 -2.41 3.14
CA GLY A 82 -9.83 -2.95 3.02
C GLY A 82 -9.02 -2.32 1.88
N TRP A 83 -9.60 -1.35 1.18
CA TRP A 83 -9.04 -0.79 -0.03
C TRP A 83 -7.95 0.21 0.28
N VAL A 84 -6.84 0.07 -0.44
CA VAL A 84 -5.68 0.96 -0.36
C VAL A 84 -5.45 1.55 -1.74
N SER A 85 -5.57 2.86 -1.84
CA SER A 85 -5.19 3.61 -3.04
C SER A 85 -3.71 3.96 -3.01
N LEU A 86 -2.98 3.63 -4.08
CA LEU A 86 -1.53 3.83 -4.16
C LEU A 86 -1.14 5.26 -4.58
N ASN A 87 -2.11 6.01 -5.10
CA ASN A 87 -1.93 7.36 -5.60
C ASN A 87 -3.22 8.16 -5.44
N CYS A 88 -3.12 9.43 -5.09
CA CYS A 88 -4.27 10.33 -4.97
C CYS A 88 -5.11 10.40 -6.27
N LYS A 89 -4.49 10.14 -7.43
CA LYS A 89 -5.19 10.11 -8.72
C LYS A 89 -6.19 8.96 -8.84
N ASP A 90 -6.05 7.94 -8.01
CA ASP A 90 -6.84 6.71 -8.08
C ASP A 90 -7.96 6.65 -7.03
N ALA A 91 -7.89 7.46 -5.96
CA ALA A 91 -8.90 7.53 -4.89
C ALA A 91 -10.16 8.36 -5.21
N GLY A 92 -10.27 8.88 -6.43
CA GLY A 92 -11.47 9.59 -6.89
C GLY A 92 -11.31 11.10 -6.98
N ALA A 93 -12.40 11.79 -7.34
CA ALA A 93 -12.37 13.22 -7.63
C ALA A 93 -12.03 14.05 -6.39
N GLY A 94 -11.00 14.89 -6.48
CA GLY A 94 -10.62 15.83 -5.41
C GLY A 94 -9.55 15.32 -4.45
N ALA A 95 -9.25 14.02 -4.43
CA ALA A 95 -8.28 13.43 -3.49
C ALA A 95 -6.89 14.09 -3.57
N CYS A 96 -6.36 14.35 -4.77
CA CYS A 96 -5.08 15.07 -4.92
C CYS A 96 -5.13 16.55 -4.51
N GLY A 97 -6.32 17.14 -4.42
CA GLY A 97 -6.51 18.51 -3.92
C GLY A 97 -6.42 18.57 -2.38
N ASP A 98 -6.90 17.51 -1.71
CA ASP A 98 -6.84 17.37 -0.26
C ASP A 98 -5.47 16.87 0.22
N SER A 99 -4.90 15.89 -0.48
CA SER A 99 -3.55 15.37 -0.23
C SER A 99 -2.93 14.78 -1.49
N ASP A 100 -1.78 15.32 -1.90
CA ASP A 100 -1.01 14.84 -3.06
C ASP A 100 -0.13 13.62 -2.73
N TYR A 101 -0.72 12.61 -2.07
CA TYR A 101 -0.02 11.38 -1.74
C TYR A 101 0.18 10.50 -2.98
N LYS A 102 1.29 9.77 -2.97
CA LYS A 102 1.63 8.78 -3.98
C LYS A 102 2.72 7.87 -3.45
N VAL A 103 2.67 6.61 -3.86
CA VAL A 103 3.78 5.68 -3.78
C VAL A 103 4.58 5.79 -5.07
N THR A 104 5.90 5.82 -4.94
CA THR A 104 6.86 5.97 -6.04
C THR A 104 7.88 4.84 -6.01
N MET A 105 8.47 4.52 -7.16
CA MET A 105 9.56 3.57 -7.31
C MET A 105 10.74 4.24 -8.00
N SER A 106 11.93 4.11 -7.41
CA SER A 106 13.17 4.53 -8.04
C SER A 106 13.50 3.60 -9.22
N PRO A 107 13.60 4.09 -10.47
CA PRO A 107 13.91 3.24 -11.62
C PRO A 107 15.31 2.63 -11.57
N SER A 108 16.24 3.27 -10.85
CA SER A 108 17.63 2.81 -10.73
C SER A 108 17.86 1.80 -9.60
N SER A 109 17.00 1.79 -8.58
CA SER A 109 17.18 0.94 -7.39
C SER A 109 16.02 0.00 -7.10
N GLY A 110 14.86 0.18 -7.76
CA GLY A 110 13.64 -0.56 -7.49
C GLY A 110 13.02 -0.26 -6.12
N LYS A 111 13.59 0.68 -5.35
CA LYS A 111 13.10 1.01 -4.01
C LYS A 111 11.82 1.81 -4.08
N PHE A 112 10.85 1.44 -3.25
CA PHE A 112 9.63 2.23 -3.07
C PHE A 112 9.85 3.39 -2.12
N SER A 113 8.95 4.38 -2.18
CA SER A 113 8.90 5.56 -1.30
C SER A 113 7.52 6.20 -1.34
N GLY A 114 7.17 6.94 -0.30
CA GLY A 114 5.92 7.67 -0.23
C GLY A 114 4.81 6.89 0.46
N TRP A 115 3.59 7.41 0.35
CA TRP A 115 2.47 6.98 1.17
C TRP A 115 1.27 6.58 0.30
N ALA A 116 0.60 5.52 0.72
CA ALA A 116 -0.70 5.11 0.23
C ALA A 116 -1.78 5.44 1.26
N TRP A 117 -3.03 5.52 0.82
CA TRP A 117 -4.17 5.80 1.69
C TRP A 117 -5.19 4.66 1.63
N GLY A 118 -5.54 4.14 2.80
CA GLY A 118 -6.46 3.04 2.98
C GLY A 118 -7.74 3.42 3.72
N ASP A 119 -8.45 4.42 3.22
CA ASP A 119 -9.76 4.89 3.71
C ASP A 119 -9.84 5.07 5.26
N GLU A 120 -11.06 5.18 5.80
CA GLU A 120 -11.30 5.44 7.23
C GLU A 120 -10.79 4.34 8.19
N VAL A 121 -10.57 3.12 7.67
CA VAL A 121 -10.18 1.94 8.49
C VAL A 121 -8.68 1.71 8.54
N ILE A 122 -7.96 1.88 7.41
CA ILE A 122 -6.53 1.57 7.29
C ILE A 122 -5.67 2.86 7.21
N GLY A 123 -6.24 4.03 6.97
CA GLY A 123 -5.48 5.28 7.04
C GLY A 123 -4.19 5.29 6.21
N TRP A 124 -3.11 5.87 6.74
CA TRP A 124 -1.86 6.05 6.00
C TRP A 124 -0.97 4.80 6.05
N ILE A 125 -0.40 4.44 4.91
CA ILE A 125 0.54 3.32 4.78
C ILE A 125 1.85 3.83 4.15
N ASP A 126 2.96 3.64 4.85
CA ASP A 126 4.33 3.99 4.42
C ASP A 126 4.94 2.86 3.58
N PHE A 127 5.42 3.18 2.37
CA PHE A 127 6.13 2.26 1.48
C PHE A 127 7.66 2.45 1.51
N ALA A 128 8.18 3.26 2.43
CA ALA A 128 9.59 3.34 2.78
C ALA A 128 9.81 3.60 4.28
N PRO A 129 9.32 2.72 5.16
CA PRO A 129 9.62 2.83 6.58
C PRO A 129 11.13 2.79 6.80
N ALA A 130 11.63 3.71 7.64
CA ALA A 130 13.07 4.01 7.83
C ALA A 130 13.95 2.83 8.28
N SER A 131 13.34 1.69 8.54
CA SER A 131 13.86 0.59 9.32
C SER A 131 13.70 -0.78 8.67
N ALA A 132 13.14 -0.85 7.46
CA ALA A 132 12.87 -2.12 6.85
C ALA A 132 13.50 -2.21 5.45
N GLY A 133 13.85 -3.44 5.07
CA GLY A 133 14.58 -3.72 3.83
C GLY A 133 13.85 -3.22 2.58
N ALA A 134 14.44 -3.42 1.41
CA ALA A 134 13.98 -2.87 0.13
C ALA A 134 12.50 -3.12 -0.27
N ASN A 135 11.77 -3.98 0.46
CA ASN A 135 10.40 -4.44 0.17
C ASN A 135 9.44 -4.27 1.37
N SER A 136 9.61 -3.22 2.16
CA SER A 136 8.86 -3.06 3.42
C SER A 136 7.71 -2.06 3.32
N VAL A 137 6.60 -2.38 4.00
CA VAL A 137 5.38 -1.58 4.05
C VAL A 137 4.93 -1.50 5.52
N ALA A 138 4.66 -0.30 6.04
CA ALA A 138 4.25 -0.08 7.43
C ALA A 138 2.96 0.74 7.52
N TYR A 139 2.12 0.47 8.51
CA TYR A 139 0.86 1.17 8.78
C TYR A 139 1.07 2.38 9.72
N ASN A 140 0.23 3.43 9.62
CA ASN A 140 0.19 4.54 10.57
C ASN A 140 -1.26 4.98 10.84
N SER A 141 -1.76 4.60 12.03
CA SER A 141 -3.14 4.84 12.45
C SER A 141 -3.50 6.26 12.87
N SER A 142 -2.58 7.24 12.94
CA SER A 142 -2.92 8.48 13.66
C SER A 142 -2.10 9.73 13.34
N GLY A 143 -1.96 10.09 12.05
CA GLY A 143 -1.66 11.47 11.60
C GLY A 143 -0.45 12.16 12.25
N SER A 144 0.43 11.39 12.89
CA SER A 144 1.56 11.85 13.68
C SER A 144 2.81 11.29 13.04
N THR A 145 3.78 12.18 12.83
CA THR A 145 5.12 11.83 12.35
C THR A 145 5.80 10.92 13.37
N GLY A 146 5.85 9.62 13.11
CA GLY A 146 6.52 8.63 13.95
C GLY A 146 7.08 7.50 13.09
N THR A 147 8.40 7.41 13.01
CA THR A 147 9.16 6.27 12.48
C THR A 147 9.22 5.17 13.53
N ILE A 148 9.03 3.90 13.16
CA ILE A 148 9.36 2.77 14.04
C ILE A 148 9.99 1.62 13.24
N GLU A 149 10.84 0.87 13.94
CA GLU A 149 11.85 -0.08 13.50
C GLU A 149 11.56 -1.53 13.81
N THR A 150 11.87 -2.45 12.89
CA THR A 150 12.06 -3.86 13.25
C THR A 150 13.24 -4.47 12.53
N ASP A 151 14.33 -4.59 13.27
CA ASP A 151 15.29 -5.67 13.14
C ASP A 151 14.57 -7.01 12.93
N CYS A 152 15.05 -7.80 11.97
CA CYS A 152 15.27 -9.22 12.19
C CYS A 152 16.52 -9.65 11.41
N ASN A 153 17.53 -10.06 12.18
CA ASN A 153 18.69 -10.85 11.75
C ASN A 153 18.29 -12.09 10.95
#